data_AF-A0A7R9TV64-F1
#
_entry.id   AF-A0A7R9TV64-F1
#
_cell.length_a   1.000
_cell.length_b   1.000
_cell.length_c   1.000
_cell.angle_alpha   90.00
_cell.angle_beta   90.00
_cell.angle_gamma   90.00
#
_symmetry.space_group_name_H-M   'P 1'
#
loop_
_entity.id
_entity.type
_entity.pdbx_description
1 polymer ?
#
loop_
_entity_poly.entity_id
_entity_poly.type
_entity_poly.pdbx_seq_one_letter_code
_entity_poly.pdbx_strand_id
1 'polypeptide(L)'
;GGCTSVLASAYADVHAFGATLPLAAVGCGAYALVSALGVKGARNGGEGERAGWERALGLQTGWERWALAGTTSLMAATSGCLMWVLAARLHTECAYCIGSAVLSSSLCVTSLRGLSKDDLRAFAPYGIGTAAALVVAFGAAYGGVEEQQQTRGGALPLELAYAPPEIDTESSPRALAIAERLAKADARFYGAFWCSHCKDQKLTLGRQAMAKVRYVECFPSGWKKGEPLAPECSAAGVKGFPWWVINGEVTSGEMSLDELENVLDGKGKDG
;
A
#
# COMPACT_ATOMS: atom_id res chain seq x y z
N GLY A 1 -4.59 10.67 -5.06
CA GLY A 1 -4.16 9.31 -5.42
C GLY A 1 -2.72 9.38 -5.89
N GLY A 2 -1.83 8.56 -5.35
CA GLY A 2 -0.40 8.61 -5.61
C GLY A 2 0.28 7.37 -5.03
N CYS A 3 1.60 7.39 -4.80
CA CYS A 3 2.31 6.23 -4.25
C CYS A 3 1.72 5.70 -2.93
N THR A 4 1.05 6.53 -2.13
CA THR A 4 0.41 6.12 -0.88
C THR A 4 -0.72 5.11 -1.08
N SER A 5 -1.51 5.21 -2.15
CA SER A 5 -2.56 4.22 -2.46
C SER A 5 -1.98 2.90 -2.94
N VAL A 6 -0.82 2.93 -3.59
CA VAL A 6 -0.10 1.71 -4.02
C VAL A 6 0.49 1.00 -2.80
N LEU A 7 1.12 1.75 -1.89
CA LEU A 7 1.74 1.21 -0.67
C LEU A 7 0.74 0.71 0.38
N ALA A 8 -0.50 1.20 0.33
CA ALA A 8 -1.60 0.72 1.17
C ALA A 8 -2.41 -0.41 0.52
N SER A 9 -2.08 -0.80 -0.72
CA SER A 9 -2.80 -1.85 -1.44
C SER A 9 -2.39 -3.25 -0.99
N ALA A 10 -3.24 -4.25 -1.23
CA ALA A 10 -2.94 -5.66 -0.93
C ALA A 10 -1.70 -6.20 -1.66
N TYR A 11 -1.25 -5.52 -2.73
CA TYR A 11 -0.02 -5.86 -3.44
C TYR A 11 1.26 -5.39 -2.73
N ALA A 12 1.14 -4.58 -1.67
CA ALA A 12 2.28 -4.09 -0.88
C ALA A 12 2.79 -5.12 0.14
N ASP A 13 2.01 -6.16 0.42
CA ASP A 13 2.31 -7.18 1.43
C ASP A 13 2.46 -8.57 0.78
N VAL A 14 3.54 -9.27 1.15
CA VAL A 14 3.76 -10.66 0.76
C VAL A 14 3.51 -11.56 1.95
N HIS A 15 2.68 -12.58 1.77
CA HIS A 15 2.48 -13.61 2.78
C HIS A 15 3.50 -14.72 2.52
N ALA A 16 4.56 -14.76 3.32
CA ALA A 16 5.62 -15.76 3.22
C ALA A 16 5.86 -16.40 4.59
N PHE A 17 5.93 -17.73 4.64
CA PHE A 17 6.24 -18.49 5.86
C PHE A 17 5.32 -18.19 7.06
N GLY A 18 4.03 -17.94 6.83
CA GLY A 18 3.06 -17.64 7.90
C GLY A 18 3.16 -16.22 8.48
N ALA A 19 3.98 -15.35 7.91
CA ALA A 19 4.08 -13.93 8.27
C ALA A 19 3.77 -13.03 7.06
N THR A 20 3.10 -11.92 7.33
CA THR A 20 2.87 -10.84 6.36
C THR A 20 4.07 -9.90 6.41
N LEU A 21 4.88 -9.89 5.35
CA LEU A 21 6.04 -9.01 5.22
C LEU A 21 5.77 -7.94 4.18
N PRO A 22 6.07 -6.66 4.49
CA PRO A 22 6.05 -5.60 3.49
C PRO A 22 7.02 -5.95 2.35
N LEU A 23 6.54 -5.89 1.11
CA LEU A 23 7.34 -6.15 -0.09
C LEU A 23 8.57 -5.24 -0.18
N ALA A 24 8.46 -4.02 0.36
CA ALA A 24 9.58 -3.08 0.49
C ALA A 24 10.71 -3.62 1.39
N ALA A 25 10.38 -4.33 2.48
CA ALA A 25 11.36 -4.94 3.37
C ALA A 25 12.09 -6.10 2.68
N VAL A 26 11.35 -6.92 1.93
CA VAL A 26 11.92 -8.00 1.11
C VAL A 26 12.87 -7.41 0.05
N GLY A 27 12.44 -6.35 -0.64
CA GLY A 27 13.27 -5.63 -1.60
C GLY A 27 14.55 -5.07 -0.97
N CYS A 28 14.45 -4.47 0.22
CA CYS A 28 15.60 -3.97 0.97
C CYS A 28 16.64 -5.06 1.24
N GLY A 29 16.20 -6.23 1.71
CA GLY A 29 17.08 -7.38 1.92
C GLY A 29 17.78 -7.86 0.65
N ALA A 30 17.05 -7.89 -0.48
CA ALA A 30 17.61 -8.29 -1.77
C ALA A 30 18.66 -7.28 -2.28
N TYR A 31 18.38 -5.97 -2.21
CA TYR A 31 19.34 -4.93 -2.57
C TYR A 31 20.58 -4.94 -1.66
N ALA A 32 20.43 -5.21 -0.36
CA ALA A 32 21.54 -5.33 0.58
C ALA A 32 22.44 -6.53 0.23
N LEU A 33 21.85 -7.67 -0.13
CA LEU A 33 22.59 -8.85 -0.57
C LEU A 33 23.41 -8.57 -1.84
N VAL A 34 22.79 -7.97 -2.86
CA VAL A 34 23.47 -7.61 -4.11
C VAL A 34 24.62 -6.64 -3.83
N SER A 35 24.41 -5.65 -2.96
CA SER A 35 25.43 -4.68 -2.56
C SER A 35 26.60 -5.36 -1.82
N ALA A 36 26.32 -6.28 -0.90
CA ALA A 36 27.33 -7.03 -0.16
C ALA A 36 28.19 -7.90 -1.08
N LEU A 37 27.57 -8.60 -2.05
CA LEU A 37 28.27 -9.39 -3.06
C LEU A 37 29.13 -8.51 -3.98
N GLY A 38 28.61 -7.35 -4.40
CA GLY A 38 29.35 -6.38 -5.20
C GLY A 38 30.58 -5.82 -4.46
N VAL A 39 30.44 -5.45 -3.19
CA VAL A 39 31.55 -4.94 -2.35
C VAL A 39 32.59 -6.02 -2.08
N LYS A 40 32.16 -7.26 -1.81
CA LYS A 40 33.08 -8.40 -1.64
C LYS A 40 33.88 -8.65 -2.92
N GLY A 41 33.22 -8.59 -4.07
CA GLY A 41 33.85 -8.64 -5.37
C GLY A 41 34.91 -7.56 -5.58
N ALA A 42 34.56 -6.30 -5.30
CA ALA A 42 35.49 -5.18 -5.43
C ALA A 42 36.72 -5.30 -4.52
N ARG A 43 36.56 -5.82 -3.29
CA ARG A 43 37.65 -6.00 -2.31
C ARG A 43 38.61 -7.12 -2.67
N ASN A 44 38.11 -8.18 -3.29
CA ASN A 44 38.90 -9.37 -3.65
C ASN A 44 39.54 -9.28 -5.05
N GLY A 45 39.35 -8.16 -5.77
CA GLY A 45 39.84 -7.95 -7.14
C GLY A 45 41.35 -7.70 -7.30
N GLY A 46 42.17 -8.01 -6.30
CA GLY A 46 43.64 -7.88 -6.34
C GLY A 46 44.34 -9.23 -6.20
N GLU A 47 45.32 -9.48 -7.07
CA GLU A 47 46.24 -10.64 -7.15
C GLU A 47 45.72 -11.91 -7.86
N GLY A 48 45.90 -11.96 -9.19
CA GLY A 48 45.75 -13.19 -9.98
C GLY A 48 45.98 -13.02 -11.49
N GLU A 49 46.83 -13.87 -12.06
CA GLU A 49 47.35 -13.86 -13.44
C GLU A 49 46.35 -14.38 -14.50
N ARG A 50 45.09 -13.87 -14.51
CA ARG A 50 44.08 -14.23 -15.52
C ARG A 50 43.54 -13.03 -16.31
N ALA A 51 43.28 -13.27 -17.59
CA ALA A 51 42.82 -12.29 -18.57
C ALA A 51 41.29 -12.29 -18.67
N GLY A 52 40.65 -11.15 -18.38
CA GLY A 52 39.22 -10.93 -18.59
C GLY A 52 38.52 -10.24 -17.41
N TRP A 53 37.24 -9.91 -17.62
CA TRP A 53 36.32 -9.25 -16.68
C TRP A 53 36.14 -9.98 -15.34
N GLU A 54 36.70 -11.19 -15.19
CA GLU A 54 36.84 -11.89 -13.90
C GLU A 54 37.51 -11.01 -12.82
N ARG A 55 38.39 -10.10 -13.24
CA ARG A 55 39.02 -9.07 -12.38
C ARG A 55 38.07 -7.95 -11.95
N ALA A 56 37.05 -7.61 -12.75
CA ALA A 56 36.15 -6.48 -12.50
C ALA A 56 35.05 -6.80 -11.48
N LEU A 57 34.70 -8.08 -11.32
CA LEU A 57 33.68 -8.53 -10.36
C LEU A 57 34.26 -9.30 -9.16
N GLY A 58 35.51 -9.78 -9.19
CA GLY A 58 36.24 -10.35 -8.04
C GLY A 58 35.54 -11.45 -7.23
N LEU A 59 34.55 -12.12 -7.81
CA LEU A 59 33.86 -13.27 -7.20
C LEU A 59 34.68 -14.54 -7.50
N GLN A 60 35.28 -15.12 -6.45
CA GLN A 60 36.29 -16.17 -6.51
C GLN A 60 35.72 -17.55 -6.85
N THR A 61 34.40 -17.72 -6.81
CA THR A 61 33.74 -19.03 -6.98
C THR A 61 32.56 -18.95 -7.95
N GLY A 62 32.30 -20.04 -8.69
CA GLY A 62 31.20 -20.12 -9.65
C GLY A 62 29.83 -19.86 -9.01
N TRP A 63 29.60 -20.36 -7.78
CA TRP A 63 28.32 -20.19 -7.08
C TRP A 63 27.99 -18.74 -6.75
N GLU A 64 28.97 -17.89 -6.45
CA GLU A 64 28.75 -16.46 -6.16
C GLU A 64 28.27 -15.70 -7.41
N ARG A 65 28.82 -16.03 -8.58
CA ARG A 65 28.41 -15.46 -9.87
C ARG A 65 26.98 -15.86 -10.20
N TRP A 66 26.63 -17.12 -9.98
CA TRP A 66 25.29 -17.65 -10.19
C TRP A 66 24.29 -17.11 -9.16
N ALA A 67 24.70 -16.88 -7.91
CA ALA A 67 23.87 -16.26 -6.89
C ALA A 67 23.57 -14.79 -7.21
N LEU A 68 24.56 -14.02 -7.68
CA LEU A 68 24.37 -12.63 -8.10
C LEU A 68 23.47 -12.53 -9.34
N ALA A 69 23.73 -13.33 -10.38
CA ALA A 69 22.91 -13.37 -11.58
C ALA A 69 21.49 -13.86 -11.30
N GLY A 70 21.33 -14.88 -10.46
CA GLY A 70 20.03 -15.39 -10.02
C GLY A 70 19.24 -14.35 -9.23
N THR A 71 19.87 -13.71 -8.24
CA THR A 71 19.19 -12.70 -7.39
C THR A 71 18.76 -11.49 -8.22
N THR A 72 19.64 -10.95 -9.07
CA THR A 72 19.30 -9.78 -9.91
C THR A 72 18.24 -10.10 -10.97
N SER A 73 18.27 -11.32 -11.54
CA SER A 73 17.22 -11.79 -12.46
C SER A 73 15.87 -11.92 -11.75
N LEU A 74 15.85 -12.45 -10.53
CA LEU A 74 14.63 -12.58 -9.72
C LEU A 74 14.04 -11.22 -9.32
N MET A 75 14.89 -10.26 -8.96
CA MET A 75 14.48 -8.89 -8.65
C MET A 75 13.88 -8.20 -9.88
N ALA A 76 14.50 -8.36 -11.05
CA ALA A 76 13.98 -7.81 -12.30
C ALA A 76 12.65 -8.46 -12.71
N ALA A 77 12.50 -9.78 -12.56
CA ALA A 77 11.26 -10.50 -12.86
C ALA A 77 10.12 -10.07 -11.93
N THR A 78 10.38 -10.02 -10.62
CA THR A 78 9.41 -9.53 -9.62
C THR A 78 8.99 -8.09 -9.93
N SER A 79 9.95 -7.23 -10.25
CA SER A 79 9.66 -5.85 -10.60
C SER A 79 8.83 -5.73 -11.88
N GLY A 80 9.08 -6.58 -12.89
CA GLY A 80 8.27 -6.66 -14.10
C GLY A 80 6.81 -7.04 -13.81
N CYS A 81 6.58 -8.03 -12.92
CA CYS A 81 5.23 -8.40 -12.49
C CYS A 81 4.50 -7.23 -11.80
N LEU A 82 5.19 -6.49 -10.92
CA LEU A 82 4.61 -5.34 -10.22
C LEU A 82 4.32 -4.17 -11.17
N MET A 83 5.20 -3.91 -12.13
CA MET A 83 4.95 -2.90 -13.16
C MET A 83 3.77 -3.27 -14.06
N TRP A 84 3.61 -4.56 -14.37
CA TRP A 84 2.41 -5.04 -15.06
C TRP A 84 1.14 -4.81 -14.23
N VAL A 85 1.17 -5.09 -12.92
CA VAL A 85 0.03 -4.80 -12.02
C VAL A 85 -0.30 -3.31 -11.99
N LEU A 86 0.71 -2.43 -11.92
CA LEU A 86 0.50 -0.98 -11.98
C LEU A 86 -0.18 -0.55 -13.29
N ALA A 87 0.28 -1.10 -14.41
CA ALA A 87 -0.25 -0.76 -15.74
C ALA A 87 -1.64 -1.35 -16.03
N ALA A 88 -1.89 -2.59 -15.60
CA ALA A 88 -3.08 -3.35 -15.97
C ALA A 88 -4.20 -3.29 -14.94
N ARG A 89 -3.91 -3.01 -13.66
CA ARG A 89 -4.89 -3.05 -12.57
C ARG A 89 -5.06 -1.71 -11.86
N LEU A 90 -3.96 -1.04 -11.47
CA LEU A 90 -4.04 0.12 -10.58
C LEU A 90 -4.14 1.47 -11.31
N HIS A 91 -3.77 1.57 -12.60
CA HIS A 91 -3.79 2.81 -13.40
C HIS A 91 -3.24 4.05 -12.67
N THR A 92 -2.25 3.87 -11.79
CA THR A 92 -1.62 4.93 -10.99
C THR A 92 -0.13 4.95 -11.22
N GLU A 93 0.44 6.15 -11.25
CA GLU A 93 1.88 6.35 -11.39
C GLU A 93 2.51 6.43 -10.01
N CYS A 94 3.42 5.50 -9.70
CA CYS A 94 4.25 5.59 -8.51
C CYS A 94 5.73 5.69 -8.87
N ALA A 95 6.32 6.86 -8.61
CA ALA A 95 7.71 7.17 -8.88
C ALA A 95 8.69 6.21 -8.17
N TYR A 96 8.39 5.77 -6.95
CA TYR A 96 9.24 4.83 -6.21
C TYR A 96 9.26 3.44 -6.85
N CYS A 97 8.13 2.94 -7.34
CA CYS A 97 8.04 1.66 -8.03
C CYS A 97 8.80 1.69 -9.36
N ILE A 98 8.63 2.77 -10.14
CA ILE A 98 9.35 2.98 -11.39
C ILE A 98 10.87 3.07 -11.13
N GLY A 99 11.28 3.83 -10.11
CA GLY A 99 12.69 3.93 -9.72
C GLY A 99 13.29 2.58 -9.35
N SER A 100 12.59 1.78 -8.54
CA SER A 100 13.03 0.42 -8.19
C SER A 100 13.12 -0.50 -9.42
N ALA A 101 12.17 -0.39 -10.36
CA ALA A 101 12.19 -1.16 -11.59
C ALA A 101 13.41 -0.83 -12.47
N VAL A 102 13.68 0.45 -12.67
CA VAL A 102 14.85 0.90 -13.43
C VAL A 102 16.14 0.42 -12.80
N LEU A 103 16.27 0.52 -11.47
CA LEU A 103 17.44 0.05 -10.74
C LEU A 103 17.62 -1.48 -10.85
N SER A 104 16.56 -2.25 -10.62
CA SER A 104 16.59 -3.72 -10.73
C SER A 104 16.92 -4.20 -12.14
N SER A 105 16.30 -3.61 -13.18
CA SER A 105 16.60 -3.94 -14.57
C SER A 105 18.04 -3.60 -14.94
N SER A 106 18.56 -2.46 -14.45
CA SER A 106 19.95 -2.05 -14.70
C SER A 106 20.94 -3.04 -14.07
N LEU A 107 20.69 -3.48 -12.83
CA LEU A 107 21.52 -4.46 -12.15
C LEU A 107 21.50 -5.84 -12.82
N CYS A 108 20.33 -6.27 -13.31
CA CYS A 108 20.21 -7.51 -14.07
C CYS A 108 20.99 -7.41 -15.38
N VAL A 109 20.84 -6.32 -16.13
CA VAL A 109 21.55 -6.12 -17.40
C VAL A 109 23.06 -6.07 -17.21
N THR A 110 23.57 -5.39 -16.19
CA THR A 110 25.02 -5.36 -15.90
C THR A 110 25.53 -6.73 -15.46
N SER A 111 24.75 -7.46 -14.66
CA SER A 111 25.09 -8.83 -14.24
C SER A 111 25.15 -9.80 -15.42
N LEU A 112 24.16 -9.77 -16.31
CA LEU A 112 24.11 -10.65 -17.49
C LEU A 112 25.18 -10.30 -18.54
N ARG A 113 25.46 -9.01 -18.76
CA ARG A 113 26.57 -8.57 -19.62
C ARG A 113 27.93 -8.98 -19.07
N GLY A 114 28.01 -9.21 -17.76
CA GLY A 114 29.19 -9.74 -17.12
C GLY A 114 29.46 -11.21 -17.46
N LEU A 115 28.46 -12.02 -17.79
CA LEU A 115 28.66 -13.47 -17.97
C LEU A 115 29.32 -13.83 -19.32
N SER A 116 30.14 -14.89 -19.33
CA SER A 116 30.65 -15.45 -20.58
C SER A 116 29.52 -16.10 -21.40
N LYS A 117 29.71 -16.28 -22.71
CA LYS A 117 28.68 -16.90 -23.57
C LYS A 117 28.33 -18.33 -23.14
N ASP A 118 29.31 -19.07 -22.63
CA ASP A 118 29.11 -20.45 -22.17
C ASP A 118 28.40 -20.47 -20.81
N ASP A 119 28.73 -19.53 -19.91
CA ASP A 119 28.02 -19.36 -18.64
C ASP A 119 26.57 -18.88 -18.86
N LEU A 120 26.32 -17.98 -19.82
CA LEU A 120 24.99 -17.52 -20.20
C LEU A 120 24.13 -18.68 -20.70
N ARG A 121 24.68 -19.56 -21.53
CA ARG A 121 23.98 -20.75 -22.02
C ARG A 121 23.69 -21.74 -20.90
N ALA A 122 24.64 -21.91 -19.97
CA ALA A 122 24.44 -22.76 -18.80
C ALA A 122 23.41 -22.19 -17.83
N PHE A 123 23.37 -20.87 -17.64
CA PHE A 123 22.45 -20.17 -16.74
C PHE A 123 21.04 -20.00 -17.33
N ALA A 124 20.90 -19.82 -18.64
CA ALA A 124 19.64 -19.57 -19.32
C ALA A 124 18.47 -20.48 -18.89
N PRO A 125 18.59 -21.82 -18.85
CA PRO A 125 17.48 -22.67 -18.42
C PRO A 125 17.10 -22.46 -16.94
N TYR A 126 18.07 -22.19 -16.07
CA TYR A 126 17.82 -21.90 -14.66
C TYR A 126 17.20 -20.52 -14.45
N GLY A 127 17.70 -19.49 -15.15
CA GLY A 127 17.16 -18.14 -15.11
C GLY A 127 15.72 -18.08 -15.63
N ILE A 128 15.45 -18.73 -16.76
CA ILE A 128 14.09 -18.83 -17.33
C ILE A 128 13.19 -19.66 -16.41
N GLY A 129 13.67 -20.79 -15.90
CA GLY A 129 12.89 -21.66 -15.00
C GLY A 129 12.49 -20.96 -13.70
N THR A 130 13.43 -20.25 -13.07
CA THR A 130 13.17 -19.48 -11.85
C THR A 130 12.26 -18.28 -12.08
N ALA A 131 12.43 -17.55 -13.20
CA ALA A 131 11.51 -16.48 -13.57
C ALA A 131 10.09 -16.99 -13.85
N ALA A 132 9.96 -18.10 -14.58
CA ALA A 132 8.67 -18.73 -14.85
C ALA A 132 7.99 -19.24 -13.57
N ALA A 133 8.75 -19.88 -12.67
CA ALA A 133 8.26 -20.32 -11.37
C ALA A 133 7.79 -19.13 -10.52
N LEU A 134 8.53 -18.01 -10.54
CA LEU A 134 8.11 -16.77 -9.88
C LEU A 134 6.81 -16.22 -10.48
N VAL A 135 6.67 -16.17 -11.80
CA VAL A 135 5.43 -15.71 -12.45
C VAL A 135 4.24 -16.59 -12.05
N VAL A 136 4.41 -17.91 -12.01
CA VAL A 136 3.37 -18.85 -11.55
C VAL A 136 3.06 -18.64 -10.07
N ALA A 137 4.07 -18.53 -9.21
CA ALA A 137 3.90 -18.27 -7.78
C ALA A 137 3.23 -16.91 -7.52
N PHE A 138 3.57 -15.89 -8.30
CA PHE A 138 2.94 -14.58 -8.28
C PHE A 138 1.48 -14.69 -8.71
N GLY A 139 1.18 -15.39 -9.80
CA GLY A 139 -0.20 -15.65 -10.23
C GLY A 139 -1.00 -16.43 -9.18
N ALA A 140 -0.41 -17.40 -8.49
CA ALA A 140 -1.07 -18.15 -7.42
C ALA A 140 -1.29 -17.31 -6.15
N ALA A 141 -0.30 -16.51 -5.76
CA ALA A 141 -0.35 -15.67 -4.57
C ALA A 141 -1.27 -14.46 -4.74
N TYR A 142 -1.29 -13.88 -5.95
CA TYR A 142 -2.01 -12.64 -6.25
C TYR A 142 -3.24 -12.83 -7.13
N GLY A 143 -3.49 -14.03 -7.68
CA GLY A 143 -4.66 -14.32 -8.52
C GLY A 143 -5.99 -14.28 -7.77
N GLY A 144 -5.97 -14.53 -6.45
CA GLY A 144 -7.14 -14.37 -5.58
C GLY A 144 -7.29 -12.98 -4.94
N VAL A 145 -6.35 -12.06 -5.20
CA VAL A 145 -6.37 -10.72 -4.57
C VAL A 145 -7.49 -9.84 -5.12
N GLU A 146 -8.08 -10.18 -6.27
CA GLU A 146 -9.33 -9.55 -6.76
C GLU A 146 -10.48 -9.66 -5.74
N GLU A 147 -10.54 -10.72 -4.94
CA GLU A 147 -11.60 -10.91 -3.93
C GLU A 147 -11.32 -10.13 -2.62
N GLN A 148 -10.05 -9.88 -2.29
CA GLN A 148 -9.63 -9.07 -1.13
C GLN A 148 -9.54 -7.56 -1.43
N GLN A 149 -9.50 -7.16 -2.70
CA GLN A 149 -9.44 -5.74 -3.07
C GLN A 149 -10.77 -5.01 -2.82
N GLN A 150 -11.89 -5.73 -2.82
CA GLN A 150 -13.23 -5.24 -2.42
C GLN A 150 -13.25 -4.66 -0.99
N THR A 151 -12.36 -5.12 -0.10
CA THR A 151 -12.32 -4.69 1.31
C THR A 151 -11.20 -3.73 1.66
N ARG A 152 -10.18 -3.52 0.80
CA ARG A 152 -9.00 -2.72 1.18
C ARG A 152 -8.41 -1.75 0.17
N GLY A 153 -8.77 -1.75 -1.12
CA GLY A 153 -8.00 -0.96 -2.09
C GLY A 153 -8.71 -0.57 -3.37
N GLY A 154 -9.39 0.58 -3.33
CA GLY A 154 -9.29 1.59 -4.39
C GLY A 154 -9.46 1.15 -5.85
N ALA A 155 -10.57 0.50 -6.18
CA ALA A 155 -11.28 0.74 -7.43
C ALA A 155 -12.76 0.58 -7.08
N LEU A 156 -13.48 1.70 -6.96
CA LEU A 156 -14.92 1.67 -6.73
C LEU A 156 -15.54 0.80 -7.83
N PRO A 157 -16.17 -0.35 -7.51
CA PRO A 157 -17.10 -0.96 -8.44
C PRO A 157 -18.09 0.14 -8.86
N LEU A 158 -18.51 0.11 -10.12
CA LEU A 158 -19.47 1.09 -10.67
C LEU A 158 -20.76 1.18 -9.81
N GLU A 159 -20.99 0.17 -8.97
CA GLU A 159 -22.01 0.06 -7.95
C GLU A 159 -21.45 -0.63 -6.68
N LEU A 160 -21.41 0.08 -5.54
CA LEU A 160 -21.10 -0.47 -4.23
C LEU A 160 -22.40 -0.84 -3.50
N ALA A 161 -22.52 -2.10 -3.09
CA ALA A 161 -23.55 -2.48 -2.12
C ALA A 161 -23.25 -1.84 -0.75
N TYR A 162 -24.29 -1.51 0.01
CA TYR A 162 -24.14 -0.97 1.36
C TYR A 162 -23.42 -1.96 2.28
N ALA A 163 -22.26 -1.56 2.79
CA ALA A 163 -21.45 -2.34 3.71
C ALA A 163 -20.83 -1.41 4.77
N PRO A 164 -21.43 -1.30 5.97
CA PRO A 164 -20.91 -0.42 7.01
C PRO A 164 -19.51 -0.88 7.48
N PRO A 165 -18.56 0.04 7.73
CA PRO A 165 -17.25 -0.34 8.21
C PRO A 165 -17.32 -0.86 9.65
N GLU A 166 -16.57 -1.92 9.92
CA GLU A 166 -16.41 -2.44 11.29
C GLU A 166 -15.59 -1.46 12.15
N ILE A 167 -16.07 -1.25 13.38
CA ILE A 167 -15.39 -0.44 14.41
C ILE A 167 -14.89 -1.41 15.48
N ASP A 168 -13.62 -1.79 15.37
CA ASP A 168 -12.93 -2.73 16.26
C ASP A 168 -12.20 -2.05 17.43
N THR A 169 -12.06 -0.73 17.41
CA THR A 169 -11.45 0.04 18.49
C THR A 169 -12.41 0.27 19.67
N GLU A 170 -11.88 0.13 20.88
CA GLU A 170 -12.57 0.56 22.11
C GLU A 170 -12.42 2.07 22.32
N SER A 171 -13.48 2.69 22.80
CA SER A 171 -13.49 4.11 23.12
C SER A 171 -12.71 4.40 24.40
N SER A 172 -11.84 5.40 24.34
CA SER A 172 -11.21 5.96 25.53
C SER A 172 -12.23 6.68 26.42
N PRO A 173 -11.94 6.86 27.73
CA PRO A 173 -12.79 7.69 28.60
C PRO A 173 -13.01 9.10 28.05
N ARG A 174 -11.99 9.66 27.38
CA ARG A 174 -12.07 10.96 26.72
C ARG A 174 -13.05 10.95 25.55
N ALA A 175 -12.96 9.95 24.66
CA ALA A 175 -13.88 9.82 23.54
C ALA A 175 -15.34 9.63 23.99
N LEU A 176 -15.56 8.89 25.08
CA LEU A 176 -16.89 8.75 25.69
C LEU A 176 -17.44 10.09 26.21
N ALA A 177 -16.61 10.90 26.88
CA ALA A 177 -17.01 12.22 27.36
C ALA A 177 -17.32 13.17 26.20
N ILE A 178 -16.53 13.14 25.13
CA ILE A 178 -16.79 13.91 23.90
C ILE A 178 -18.11 13.48 23.26
N ALA A 179 -18.36 12.18 23.13
CA ALA A 179 -19.60 11.66 22.53
C ALA A 179 -20.86 12.07 23.32
N GLU A 180 -20.80 12.09 24.64
CA GLU A 180 -21.88 12.63 25.49
C GLU A 180 -22.14 14.11 25.21
N ARG A 181 -21.09 14.90 25.03
CA ARG A 181 -21.21 16.34 24.71
C ARG A 181 -21.77 16.56 23.31
N LEU A 182 -21.30 15.79 22.32
CA LEU A 182 -21.82 15.80 20.95
C LEU A 182 -23.32 15.47 20.93
N ALA A 183 -23.74 14.43 21.66
CA ALA A 183 -25.15 14.06 21.76
C ALA A 183 -26.00 15.17 22.39
N LYS A 184 -25.51 15.81 23.47
CA LYS A 184 -26.20 16.96 24.11
C LYS A 184 -26.30 18.18 23.21
N ALA A 185 -25.34 18.38 22.31
CA ALA A 185 -25.32 19.47 21.35
C ALA A 185 -26.17 19.21 20.09
N ASP A 186 -26.88 18.08 20.00
CA ASP A 186 -27.49 17.55 18.76
C ASP A 186 -26.52 17.58 17.56
N ALA A 187 -25.23 17.31 17.84
CA ALA A 187 -24.20 17.30 16.82
C ALA A 187 -24.44 16.16 15.84
N ARG A 188 -24.33 16.45 14.54
CA ARG A 188 -24.53 15.47 13.47
C ARG A 188 -23.24 15.20 12.74
N PHE A 189 -22.96 13.92 12.57
CA PHE A 189 -21.84 13.42 11.80
C PHE A 189 -22.37 12.74 10.53
N TYR A 190 -22.22 13.41 9.39
CA TYR A 190 -22.60 12.87 8.09
C TYR A 190 -21.39 12.19 7.44
N GLY A 191 -21.60 10.99 6.92
CA GLY A 191 -20.57 10.23 6.24
C GLY A 191 -21.12 9.29 5.18
N ALA A 192 -20.19 8.55 4.58
CA ALA A 192 -20.50 7.47 3.66
C ALA A 192 -19.81 6.18 4.13
N PHE A 193 -20.42 5.02 3.93
CA PHE A 193 -19.85 3.75 4.40
C PHE A 193 -18.48 3.42 3.77
N TRP A 194 -18.22 3.87 2.54
CA TRP A 194 -16.95 3.65 1.81
C TRP A 194 -15.90 4.75 2.04
N CYS A 195 -16.21 5.78 2.84
CA CYS A 195 -15.31 6.90 3.06
C CYS A 195 -14.23 6.54 4.10
N SER A 196 -12.97 6.54 3.69
CA SER A 196 -11.83 6.21 4.56
C SER A 196 -11.73 7.14 5.77
N HIS A 197 -11.79 8.46 5.56
CA HIS A 197 -11.76 9.45 6.64
C HIS A 197 -12.95 9.32 7.61
N CYS A 198 -14.09 8.84 7.13
CA CYS A 198 -15.26 8.58 7.96
C CYS A 198 -15.04 7.35 8.83
N LYS A 199 -14.35 6.33 8.31
CA LYS A 199 -13.90 5.17 9.08
C LYS A 199 -12.85 5.59 10.12
N ASP A 200 -11.85 6.38 9.74
CA ASP A 200 -10.79 6.83 10.66
C ASP A 200 -11.35 7.69 11.81
N GLN A 201 -12.31 8.58 11.51
CA GLN A 201 -13.08 9.31 12.52
C GLN A 201 -13.84 8.38 13.48
N LYS A 202 -14.50 7.35 12.96
CA LYS A 202 -15.23 6.34 13.76
C LYS A 202 -14.27 5.55 14.65
N LEU A 203 -13.11 5.16 14.13
CA LEU A 203 -12.08 4.45 14.89
C LEU A 203 -11.46 5.32 15.99
N THR A 204 -11.26 6.61 15.72
CA THR A 204 -10.75 7.60 16.69
C THR A 204 -11.69 7.76 17.89
N LEU A 205 -13.01 7.72 17.65
CA LEU A 205 -14.01 7.73 18.72
C LEU A 205 -14.17 6.36 19.38
N GLY A 206 -14.09 5.29 18.60
CA GLY A 206 -14.30 3.92 19.05
C GLY A 206 -15.77 3.52 19.19
N ARG A 207 -15.99 2.22 19.41
CA ARG A 207 -17.31 1.58 19.34
C ARG A 207 -18.33 2.16 20.32
N GLN A 208 -17.96 2.35 21.58
CA GLN A 208 -18.88 2.77 22.65
C GLN A 208 -19.29 4.25 22.49
N ALA A 209 -18.38 5.11 22.04
CA ALA A 209 -18.63 6.52 21.77
C ALA A 209 -19.50 6.69 20.51
N MET A 210 -19.20 5.95 19.45
CA MET A 210 -19.98 5.98 18.21
C MET A 210 -21.43 5.52 18.40
N ALA A 211 -21.72 4.68 19.41
CA ALA A 211 -23.10 4.33 19.77
C ALA A 211 -23.91 5.51 20.32
N LYS A 212 -23.26 6.60 20.73
CA LYS A 212 -23.90 7.83 21.25
C LYS A 212 -23.92 8.97 20.23
N VAL A 213 -22.95 8.99 19.31
CA VAL A 213 -22.84 10.02 18.27
C VAL A 213 -23.93 9.83 17.22
N ARG A 214 -24.60 10.92 16.85
CA ARG A 214 -25.64 10.92 15.82
C ARG A 214 -25.02 10.90 14.42
N TYR A 215 -24.67 9.70 13.97
CA TYR A 215 -24.17 9.45 12.61
C TYR A 215 -25.33 9.36 11.60
N VAL A 216 -25.18 10.02 10.46
CA VAL A 216 -26.11 9.98 9.33
C VAL A 216 -25.38 9.37 8.13
N GLU A 217 -25.87 8.21 7.68
CA GLU A 217 -25.37 7.56 6.46
C GLU A 217 -25.99 8.22 5.23
N CYS A 218 -25.16 8.78 4.36
CA CYS A 218 -25.66 9.49 3.19
C CYS A 218 -25.99 8.60 1.99
N PHE A 219 -25.64 7.31 2.06
CA PHE A 219 -25.92 6.34 1.01
C PHE A 219 -26.33 4.97 1.57
N PRO A 220 -27.49 4.90 2.24
CA PRO A 220 -27.95 3.70 2.93
C PRO A 220 -28.32 2.55 1.98
N SER A 221 -28.56 2.84 0.70
CA SER A 221 -28.92 1.85 -0.32
C SER A 221 -27.73 1.37 -1.14
N GLY A 222 -26.51 1.76 -0.78
CA GLY A 222 -25.34 1.57 -1.62
C GLY A 222 -25.01 2.83 -2.42
N TRP A 223 -23.94 2.75 -3.20
CA TRP A 223 -23.49 3.82 -4.07
C TRP A 223 -23.45 3.38 -5.50
N LYS A 224 -23.77 4.28 -6.42
CA LYS A 224 -23.41 4.17 -7.84
C LYS A 224 -23.17 5.55 -8.40
N LYS A 225 -22.56 5.61 -9.59
CA LYS A 225 -22.33 6.89 -10.26
C LYS A 225 -23.65 7.64 -10.47
N GLY A 226 -23.74 8.85 -9.90
CA GLY A 226 -24.94 9.70 -9.99
C GLY A 226 -26.01 9.39 -8.94
N GLU A 227 -25.76 8.49 -8.00
CA GLU A 227 -26.65 8.25 -6.86
C GLU A 227 -26.82 9.55 -6.05
N PRO A 228 -28.05 10.02 -5.81
CA PRO A 228 -28.28 11.19 -4.98
C PRO A 228 -27.97 10.90 -3.51
N LEU A 229 -27.59 11.95 -2.76
CA LEU A 229 -27.46 11.86 -1.32
C LEU A 229 -28.83 11.58 -0.68
N ALA A 230 -28.83 10.82 0.42
CA ALA A 230 -30.02 10.64 1.25
C ALA A 230 -30.66 12.01 1.60
N PRO A 231 -32.00 12.09 1.73
CA PRO A 231 -32.70 13.36 1.93
C PRO A 231 -32.16 14.21 3.09
N GLU A 232 -31.79 13.58 4.19
CA GLU A 232 -31.21 14.27 5.36
C GLU A 232 -29.85 14.91 5.05
N CYS A 233 -28.99 14.22 4.30
CA CYS A 233 -27.69 14.75 3.88
C CYS A 233 -27.81 15.86 2.84
N SER A 234 -28.76 15.70 1.90
CA SER A 234 -29.09 16.74 0.92
C SER A 234 -29.61 18.01 1.60
N ALA A 235 -30.53 17.86 2.56
CA ALA A 235 -31.09 18.97 3.33
C ALA A 235 -30.03 19.68 4.20
N ALA A 236 -29.05 18.94 4.71
CA ALA A 236 -27.91 19.48 5.44
C ALA A 236 -26.85 20.16 4.55
N GLY A 237 -27.00 20.11 3.22
CA GLY A 237 -26.09 20.74 2.28
C GLY A 237 -24.70 20.11 2.25
N VAL A 238 -24.59 18.81 2.52
CA VAL A 238 -23.31 18.08 2.56
C VAL A 238 -22.61 18.15 1.21
N LYS A 239 -21.35 18.65 1.20
CA LYS A 239 -20.53 18.78 -0.03
C LYS A 239 -19.40 17.77 -0.14
N GLY A 240 -19.08 17.09 0.96
CA GLY A 240 -18.00 16.12 1.06
C GLY A 240 -18.08 15.39 2.40
N PHE A 241 -17.24 14.38 2.59
CA PHE A 241 -17.24 13.58 3.80
C PHE A 241 -15.84 13.50 4.41
N PRO A 242 -15.73 13.36 5.74
CA PRO A 242 -16.82 13.48 6.71
C PRO A 242 -17.30 14.93 6.85
N TRP A 243 -18.54 15.12 7.27
CA TRP A 243 -19.16 16.44 7.43
C TRP A 243 -19.84 16.53 8.79
N TRP A 244 -19.50 17.59 9.53
CA TRP A 244 -19.96 17.79 10.89
C TRP A 244 -20.83 19.04 10.98
N VAL A 245 -21.91 18.91 11.73
CA VAL A 245 -22.73 20.05 12.17
C VAL A 245 -22.74 20.00 13.68
N ILE A 246 -22.05 20.93 14.33
CA ILE A 246 -21.89 20.99 15.78
C ILE A 246 -22.27 22.40 16.21
N ASN A 247 -23.25 22.55 17.12
CA ASN A 247 -23.75 23.87 17.55
C ASN A 247 -24.18 24.80 16.39
N GLY A 248 -24.62 24.24 15.25
CA GLY A 248 -24.96 24.99 14.05
C GLY A 248 -23.77 25.44 13.19
N GLU A 249 -22.53 25.23 13.66
CA GLU A 249 -21.31 25.41 12.87
C GLU A 249 -21.04 24.18 12.01
N VAL A 250 -20.60 24.42 10.78
CA VAL A 250 -20.32 23.39 9.79
C VAL A 250 -18.82 23.21 9.65
N THR A 251 -18.35 21.99 9.90
CA THR A 251 -16.93 21.62 9.74
C THR A 251 -16.81 20.44 8.81
N SER A 252 -15.95 20.55 7.80
CA SER A 252 -15.65 19.46 6.86
C SER A 252 -14.32 18.82 7.23
N GLY A 253 -14.23 17.50 7.02
CA GLY A 253 -13.02 16.73 7.25
C GLY A 253 -13.00 16.04 8.61
N GLU A 254 -12.08 15.09 8.72
CA GLU A 254 -11.81 14.34 9.94
C GLU A 254 -11.22 15.27 11.00
N MET A 255 -11.61 15.05 12.27
CA MET A 255 -11.18 15.82 13.42
C MET A 255 -10.62 14.91 14.51
N SER A 256 -9.49 15.32 15.05
CA SER A 256 -8.93 14.77 16.29
C SER A 256 -9.85 15.01 17.49
N LEU A 257 -9.60 14.32 18.61
CA LEU A 257 -10.34 14.54 19.85
C LEU A 257 -10.17 15.98 20.37
N ASP A 258 -9.00 16.59 20.19
CA ASP A 258 -8.73 17.98 20.57
C ASP A 258 -9.57 18.96 19.73
N GLU A 259 -9.64 18.75 18.41
CA GLU A 259 -10.46 19.57 17.52
C GLU A 259 -11.96 19.46 17.82
N LEU A 260 -12.45 18.24 18.09
CA LEU A 260 -13.85 18.04 18.48
C LEU A 260 -14.20 18.77 19.78
N GLU A 261 -13.30 18.75 20.77
CA GLU A 261 -13.48 19.50 22.02
C GLU A 261 -13.46 21.01 21.77
N ASN A 262 -12.53 21.51 20.96
CA ASN A 262 -12.42 22.94 20.64
C ASN A 262 -13.70 23.46 19.95
N VAL A 263 -14.21 22.71 18.96
CA VAL A 263 -15.47 23.07 18.28
C VAL A 263 -16.65 23.01 19.25
N LEU A 264 -16.70 22.01 20.13
CA LEU A 264 -17.72 21.92 21.19
C LEU A 264 -17.63 23.08 22.21
N ASP A 265 -16.43 23.59 22.46
CA ASP A 265 -16.16 24.75 23.33
C ASP A 265 -16.40 26.10 22.64
N GLY A 266 -16.71 26.11 21.34
CA GLY A 266 -16.86 27.34 20.55
C GLY A 266 -15.54 28.07 20.28
N LYS A 267 -14.41 27.38 20.40
CA LYS A 267 -13.09 27.89 20.03
C LYS A 267 -12.84 27.50 18.57
N GLY A 268 -13.06 28.44 17.65
CA GLY A 268 -12.79 28.27 16.23
C GLY A 268 -11.33 27.90 15.96
N LYS A 269 -11.05 27.36 14.76
CA LYS A 269 -9.71 26.99 14.28
C LYS A 269 -8.80 28.22 14.04
N ASP A 270 -8.53 28.99 15.08
CA ASP A 270 -7.51 30.05 15.09
C ASP A 270 -6.76 30.00 16.42
N GLY A 271 -5.64 29.26 16.42
CA GLY A 271 -4.68 29.12 17.51
C GLY A 271 -3.45 28.38 17.05
#